data_AF-A0A914EH74-F1
#
_entry.id   AF-A0A914EH74-F1
#
_cell.length_a   1.000
_cell.length_b   1.000
_cell.length_c   1.000
_cell.angle_alpha   90.00
_cell.angle_beta   90.00
_cell.angle_gamma   90.00
#
_symmetry.space_group_name_H-M   'P 1'
#
loop_
_entity.id
_entity.type
_entity.pdbx_description
1 polymer ?
#
loop_
_entity_poly.entity_id
_entity_poly.type
_entity_poly.pdbx_seq_one_letter_code
_entity_poly.pdbx_strand_id
1 'polypeptide(L)'
;MMFGPGPHMVYRTIGGILEFFFFPGPTPEEVIQQYHQISRWYYKDLGELKKVVNRIQSHGIPLDVISTDIDVMDRYRDFTFSKVC
;
A
#
# COMPACT_ATOMS: atom_id res chain seq x y z
N MET A 1 -3.07 6.53 -22.15
CA MET A 1 -2.67 5.14 -22.48
C MET A 1 -3.45 4.72 -23.72
N MET A 2 -2.78 4.13 -24.71
CA MET A 2 -3.43 3.65 -25.95
C MET A 2 -3.02 2.20 -26.21
N PHE A 3 -3.96 1.40 -26.72
CA PHE A 3 -3.73 0.03 -27.20
C PHE A 3 -3.87 -0.01 -28.72
N GLY A 4 -3.06 -0.81 -29.40
CA GLY A 4 -3.22 -1.05 -30.83
C GLY A 4 -3.61 -2.50 -31.15
N PRO A 5 -3.78 -2.83 -32.44
CA PRO A 5 -4.25 -4.16 -32.86
C PRO A 5 -3.25 -5.30 -32.63
N GLY A 6 -1.96 -5.00 -32.43
CA GLY A 6 -0.96 -5.95 -31.92
C GLY A 6 -0.68 -5.74 -30.43
N PRO A 7 0.04 -6.64 -29.75
CA PRO A 7 0.30 -6.56 -28.30
C PRO A 7 1.31 -5.44 -27.97
N HIS A 8 0.84 -4.20 -27.99
CA HIS A 8 1.63 -3.05 -27.58
C HIS A 8 0.77 -2.02 -26.86
N MET A 9 1.42 -1.29 -25.95
CA MET A 9 0.81 -0.25 -25.15
C MET A 9 1.65 1.02 -25.25
N VAL A 10 0.99 2.17 -25.45
CA VAL A 10 1.66 3.46 -25.62
C VAL A 10 1.35 4.37 -24.43
N TYR A 11 2.41 4.80 -23.73
CA TYR A 11 2.37 5.84 -22.70
C TYR A 11 2.60 7.21 -23.36
N ARG A 12 1.61 8.11 -23.24
CA ARG A 12 1.72 9.51 -23.67
C ARG A 12 1.43 10.39 -22.45
N THR A 13 2.45 11.10 -21.97
CA THR A 13 2.34 12.07 -20.87
C THR A 13 2.33 13.50 -21.41
N ILE A 14 1.86 14.46 -20.61
CA ILE A 14 1.86 15.91 -20.90
C ILE A 14 3.11 16.63 -20.36
N GLY A 15 3.98 15.92 -19.62
CA GLY A 15 5.20 16.44 -19.01
C GLY A 15 5.71 15.54 -17.88
N GLY A 16 6.83 15.90 -17.25
CA GLY A 16 7.45 15.15 -16.15
C GLY A 16 8.41 14.05 -16.61
N ILE A 17 8.71 13.10 -15.71
CA ILE A 17 9.60 11.95 -15.93
C ILE A 17 8.75 10.68 -16.06
N LEU A 18 9.09 9.82 -17.01
CA LEU A 18 8.54 8.47 -17.09
C LEU A 18 9.44 7.53 -16.28
N GLU A 19 8.97 7.14 -15.10
CA GLU A 19 9.61 6.14 -14.25
C GLU A 19 8.81 4.85 -14.30
N PHE A 20 9.47 3.74 -14.65
CA PHE A 20 8.84 2.44 -14.82
C PHE A 20 9.36 1.43 -13.80
N PHE A 21 8.44 0.65 -13.25
CA PHE A 21 8.73 -0.51 -12.41
C PHE A 21 8.12 -1.76 -13.06
N PHE A 22 8.90 -2.84 -13.07
CA PHE A 22 8.47 -4.14 -13.62
C PHE A 22 8.42 -5.15 -12.49
N PHE A 23 7.32 -5.89 -12.40
CA PHE A 23 7.06 -6.88 -11.35
C PHE A 23 6.88 -8.26 -11.99
N PRO A 24 7.95 -9.05 -12.13
CA PRO A 24 7.84 -10.40 -12.66
C PRO A 24 7.38 -11.37 -11.57
N GLY A 25 6.42 -12.25 -11.90
CA GLY A 25 5.97 -13.32 -11.01
C GLY A 25 5.46 -14.51 -11.83
N PRO A 26 5.79 -15.76 -11.45
CA PRO A 26 5.29 -16.97 -12.10
C PRO A 26 3.77 -17.12 -12.00
N THR A 27 3.14 -16.47 -11.00
CA THR A 27 1.70 -16.43 -10.81
C THR A 27 1.19 -14.98 -10.80
N PRO A 28 -0.05 -14.72 -11.29
CA PRO A 28 -0.65 -13.38 -11.22
C PRO A 28 -0.73 -12.82 -9.78
N GLU A 29 -0.92 -13.69 -8.80
CA GLU A 29 -1.03 -13.31 -7.39
C GLU A 29 0.29 -12.77 -6.84
N GLU A 30 1.43 -13.36 -7.23
CA GLU A 30 2.76 -12.87 -6.85
C GLU A 30 3.07 -11.51 -7.49
N VAL A 31 2.65 -11.27 -8.73
CA VAL A 31 2.79 -9.96 -9.40
C VAL A 31 2.02 -8.88 -8.61
N ILE A 32 0.81 -9.21 -8.17
CA ILE A 32 -0.04 -8.32 -7.38
C ILE A 32 0.55 -8.09 -5.98
N GLN A 33 1.10 -9.12 -5.33
CA GLN A 33 1.78 -8.97 -4.04
C GLN A 33 2.99 -8.05 -4.14
N GLN A 34 3.83 -8.19 -5.17
CA GLN A 34 4.97 -7.30 -5.39
C GLN A 34 4.53 -5.85 -5.65
N TYR A 35 3.44 -5.64 -6.38
CA TYR A 35 2.84 -4.32 -6.55
C TYR A 35 2.31 -3.73 -5.23
N HIS A 36 1.70 -4.54 -4.36
CA HIS A 36 1.22 -4.06 -3.05
C HIS A 36 2.34 -3.90 -2.01
N GLN A 37 3.52 -4.50 -2.21
CA GLN A 37 4.67 -4.25 -1.35
C GLN A 37 5.19 -2.80 -1.48
N ILE A 38 5.05 -2.18 -2.65
CA ILE A 38 5.48 -0.79 -2.86
C ILE A 38 4.46 0.25 -2.38
N SER A 39 3.22 -0.14 -2.09
CA SER A 39 2.18 0.74 -1.55
C SER A 39 1.20 -0.04 -0.66
N ARG A 40 1.27 0.20 0.65
CA ARG A 40 0.36 -0.40 1.63
C ARG A 40 -0.40 0.69 2.39
N TRP A 41 -1.69 0.81 2.09
CA TRP A 41 -2.67 1.65 2.80
C TRP A 41 -3.58 0.78 3.68
N TYR A 42 -4.12 1.38 4.76
CA TYR A 42 -5.29 0.92 5.54
C TYR A 42 -5.09 -0.03 6.74
N TYR A 43 -5.34 0.50 7.94
CA TYR A 43 -5.66 -0.27 9.16
C TYR A 43 -7.04 0.22 9.68
N LYS A 44 -8.03 -0.69 9.80
CA LYS A 44 -9.46 -0.35 10.07
C LYS A 44 -9.72 0.33 11.41
N ASP A 45 -9.03 -0.13 12.43
CA ASP A 45 -9.21 0.30 13.82
C ASP A 45 -7.94 0.00 14.61
N LEU A 46 -7.87 0.54 15.82
CA LEU A 46 -6.69 0.41 16.66
C LEU A 46 -6.53 -1.02 17.20
N GLY A 47 -7.62 -1.81 17.20
CA GLY A 47 -7.63 -3.23 17.53
C GLY A 47 -6.94 -4.09 16.47
N GLU A 48 -7.24 -3.87 15.19
CA GLU A 48 -6.57 -4.54 14.06
C GLU A 48 -5.08 -4.20 14.01
N LEU A 49 -4.73 -2.93 14.26
CA LEU A 49 -3.33 -2.53 14.39
C LEU A 49 -2.64 -3.29 15.52
N LYS A 50 -3.26 -3.33 16.71
CA LYS A 50 -2.76 -4.10 17.86
C LYS A 50 -2.63 -5.59 17.57
N LYS A 51 -3.58 -6.22 16.86
CA LYS A 51 -3.48 -7.63 16.47
C LYS A 51 -2.29 -7.89 15.56
N VAL A 52 -2.05 -7.02 14.58
CA VAL A 52 -0.90 -7.15 13.67
C VAL A 52 0.41 -6.98 14.44
N VAL A 53 0.49 -5.99 15.32
CA VAL A 53 1.67 -5.74 16.18
C VAL A 53 1.93 -6.94 17.11
N ASN A 54 0.90 -7.41 17.82
CA ASN A 54 1.00 -8.55 18.72
C ASN A 54 1.42 -9.82 17.96
N ARG A 55 0.93 -10.02 16.74
CA ARG A 55 1.34 -11.15 15.89
C ARG A 55 2.81 -11.04 15.48
N ILE A 56 3.30 -9.85 15.11
CA ILE A 56 4.71 -9.66 14.73
C ILE A 56 5.62 -9.91 15.94
N GLN A 57 5.26 -9.36 17.11
CA GLN A 57 5.99 -9.57 18.35
C GLN A 57 5.95 -11.03 18.83
N SER A 58 4.82 -11.74 18.71
CA SER A 58 4.70 -13.14 19.12
C SER A 58 5.58 -14.08 18.29
N HIS A 59 5.97 -13.67 17.08
CA HIS A 59 6.91 -14.40 16.22
C HIS A 59 8.36 -13.96 16.41
N GLY A 60 8.64 -13.10 17.41
CA GLY A 60 10.00 -12.64 17.71
C GLY A 60 10.60 -11.74 16.64
N ILE A 61 9.78 -11.16 15.75
CA ILE A 61 10.24 -10.25 14.71
C ILE A 61 10.42 -8.85 15.33
N PRO A 62 11.63 -8.25 15.29
CA PRO A 62 11.85 -6.90 15.83
C PRO A 62 11.06 -5.87 15.01
N LEU A 63 10.33 -5.00 15.72
CA LEU A 63 9.46 -3.95 15.15
C LEU A 63 9.75 -2.62 15.84
N ASP A 64 10.32 -1.64 15.11
CA ASP A 64 10.78 -0.37 15.68
C ASP A 64 9.74 0.76 15.64
N VAL A 65 9.10 0.98 14.48
CA VAL A 65 8.11 2.06 14.30
C VAL A 65 6.91 1.54 13.51
N ILE A 66 5.72 1.83 14.01
CA ILE A 66 4.46 1.53 13.32
C ILE A 66 3.98 2.82 12.66
N SER A 67 3.90 2.83 11.32
CA SER A 67 3.31 3.94 10.57
C SER A 67 1.81 3.74 10.41
N THR A 68 1.04 4.74 10.82
CA THR A 68 -0.43 4.76 10.72
C THR A 68 -0.88 5.82 9.72
N ASP A 69 -1.85 5.48 8.89
CA ASP A 69 -2.35 6.35 7.80
C ASP A 69 -3.44 7.33 8.31
N ILE A 70 -4.02 8.13 7.41
CA ILE A 70 -5.08 9.14 7.69
C ILE A 70 -6.34 8.56 8.36
N ASP A 71 -6.48 7.24 8.42
CA ASP A 71 -7.56 6.53 9.09
C ASP A 71 -7.59 6.77 10.61
N VAL A 72 -6.46 7.15 11.21
CA VAL A 72 -6.43 7.55 12.62
C VAL A 72 -7.13 8.90 12.87
N MET A 73 -7.39 9.67 11.82
CA MET A 73 -7.94 11.02 11.92
C MET A 73 -9.47 11.03 11.98
N ASP A 74 -10.06 11.96 12.74
CA ASP A 74 -11.51 12.13 12.81
C ASP A 74 -12.06 12.72 11.50
N ARG A 75 -12.56 11.85 10.63
CA ARG A 75 -13.08 12.19 9.29
C ARG A 75 -12.03 12.90 8.42
N TYR A 76 -10.80 12.37 8.41
CA TYR A 76 -9.70 12.89 7.59
C TYR A 76 -9.31 14.34 7.91
N ARG A 77 -9.60 14.82 9.12
CA ARG A 77 -9.19 16.14 9.58
C ARG A 77 -7.80 16.08 10.19
N ASP A 78 -6.88 16.85 9.62
CA ASP A 78 -5.52 16.98 10.16
C ASP A 78 -5.55 17.37 11.65
N PHE A 79 -4.62 16.82 12.42
CA PHE A 79 -4.47 17.05 13.87
C PHE A 79 -5.67 16.61 14.73
N THR A 80 -6.45 15.63 14.25
CA THR A 80 -7.52 15.01 15.03
C THR A 80 -7.29 13.52 15.20
N PHE A 81 -7.90 12.93 16.24
CA PHE A 81 -7.94 11.49 16.42
C PHE A 81 -9.40 11.02 16.39
N SER A 82 -9.68 9.97 15.62
CA SER A 82 -11.00 9.34 15.58
C SER A 82 -11.38 8.86 16.98
N LYS A 83 -12.61 9.12 17.43
CA LYS A 83 -13.12 8.60 18.71
C LYS A 83 -13.51 7.12 18.65
N VAL A 84 -13.53 6.56 17.45
CA VAL A 84 -13.75 5.13 17.20
C VAL A 84 -12.37 4.52 16.96
N CYS A 85 -11.61 4.37 18.04
CA CYS A 85 -10.33 3.66 18.07
C CYS A 85 -10.51 2.27 18.69
#